data_AF-A0AAW9RBK7-F1
#
_entry.id   AF-A0AAW9RBK7-F1
#
_cell.length_a   1.000
_cell.length_b   1.000
_cell.length_c   1.000
_cell.angle_alpha   90.00
_cell.angle_beta   90.00
_cell.angle_gamma   90.00
#
_symmetry.space_group_name_H-M   'P 1'
#
loop_
_entity.id
_entity.type
_entity.pdbx_description
1 polymer ?
#
loop_
_entity_poly.entity_id
_entity_poly.type
_entity_poly.pdbx_seq_one_letter_code
_entity_poly.pdbx_strand_id
1 'polypeptide(L)'
;MADPELRQLLKDLHESLEDTRELDPETRALVHELDEDIHRLVAPEEETGADDIESARDKARELQARFQAEHPVAERFFREIVEVLSKVGI
;
A
#
# COMPACT_ATOMS: atom_id res chain seq x y z
N MET A 1 0.12 -11.26 14.01
CA MET A 1 -0.17 -9.94 14.61
C MET A 1 -0.22 -8.98 13.45
N ALA A 2 -1.30 -8.21 13.32
CA ALA A 2 -1.36 -7.12 12.35
C ALA A 2 -0.13 -6.22 12.51
N ASP A 3 0.64 -6.03 11.44
CA ASP A 3 1.93 -5.36 11.52
C ASP A 3 1.71 -3.86 11.75
N PRO A 4 2.04 -3.31 12.94
CA PRO A 4 1.83 -1.89 13.24
C PRO A 4 2.67 -1.00 12.31
N GLU A 5 3.77 -1.52 11.78
CA GLU A 5 4.62 -0.85 10.80
C GLU A 5 3.86 -0.57 9.49
N LEU A 6 3.08 -1.54 9.00
CA LEU A 6 2.32 -1.40 7.76
C LEU A 6 1.24 -0.32 7.86
N ARG A 7 0.53 -0.26 8.99
CA ARG A 7 -0.49 0.77 9.26
C ARG A 7 0.13 2.16 9.35
N GLN A 8 1.32 2.28 9.93
CA GLN A 8 2.02 3.56 10.00
C GLN A 8 2.47 4.03 8.61
N LEU A 9 3.04 3.14 7.80
CA LEU A 9 3.45 3.43 6.42
C LEU A 9 2.27 3.92 5.56
N LEU A 10 1.11 3.27 5.68
CA LEU A 10 -0.10 3.70 4.98
C LEU A 10 -0.55 5.10 5.40
N LYS A 11 -0.50 5.38 6.69
CA LYS A 11 -0.87 6.70 7.20
C LYS A 11 0.08 7.79 6.68
N ASP A 12 1.39 7.55 6.75
CA ASP A 12 2.40 8.50 6.27
C ASP A 12 2.31 8.71 4.75
N LEU A 13 1.98 7.65 4.00
CA LEU A 13 1.67 7.72 2.58
C LEU A 13 0.43 8.60 2.33
N HIS A 14 -0.66 8.36 3.07
CA HIS A 14 -1.91 9.13 2.91
C HIS A 14 -1.66 10.62 3.17
N GLU A 15 -0.95 10.96 4.25
CA GLU A 15 -0.59 12.36 4.55
C GLU A 15 0.29 12.98 3.45
N SER A 16 1.23 12.20 2.86
CA SER A 16 2.08 12.66 1.75
C SER A 16 1.29 12.86 0.44
N LEU A 17 0.27 12.03 0.22
CA LEU A 17 -0.60 12.10 -0.94
C LEU A 17 -1.66 13.21 -0.81
N GLU A 18 -2.11 13.53 0.42
CA GLU A 18 -3.03 14.64 0.68
C GLU A 18 -2.40 16.01 0.41
N ASP A 19 -1.09 16.16 0.62
CA ASP A 19 -0.35 17.36 0.23
C ASP A 19 -0.27 17.51 -1.32
N THR A 20 -0.40 16.40 -2.04
CA THR A 20 -0.38 16.36 -3.51
C THR A 20 -1.77 16.70 -4.06
N ARG A 21 -1.91 17.93 -4.58
CA ARG A 21 -3.22 18.48 -5.01
C ARG A 21 -3.81 17.85 -6.28
N GLU A 22 -3.06 17.01 -6.99
CA GLU A 22 -3.46 16.45 -8.28
C GLU A 22 -2.99 15.00 -8.42
N LEU A 23 -3.72 14.06 -7.79
CA LEU A 23 -3.62 12.64 -8.15
C LEU A 23 -4.67 12.33 -9.21
N ASP A 24 -4.26 11.68 -10.28
CA ASP A 24 -5.17 11.16 -11.29
C ASP A 24 -6.20 10.21 -10.67
N PRO A 25 -7.44 10.17 -11.19
CA PRO A 25 -8.50 9.34 -10.64
C PRO A 25 -8.15 7.85 -10.62
N GLU A 26 -7.35 7.37 -11.58
CA GLU A 26 -6.87 5.97 -11.62
C GLU A 26 -5.93 5.68 -10.44
N THR A 27 -4.93 6.54 -10.22
CA THR A 27 -3.98 6.43 -9.11
C THR A 27 -4.70 6.48 -7.77
N ARG A 28 -5.68 7.37 -7.62
CA ARG A 28 -6.48 7.49 -6.41
C ARG A 28 -7.32 6.23 -6.13
N ALA A 29 -7.90 5.62 -7.17
CA ALA A 29 -8.64 4.37 -7.03
C ALA A 29 -7.73 3.24 -6.54
N LEU A 30 -6.54 3.10 -7.13
CA LEU A 30 -5.57 2.08 -6.74
C LEU A 30 -5.05 2.25 -5.31
N VAL A 31 -4.81 3.48 -4.87
CA VAL A 31 -4.43 3.77 -3.47
C VAL A 31 -5.54 3.33 -2.51
N HIS A 32 -6.80 3.63 -2.85
CA HIS A 32 -7.94 3.22 -2.05
C HIS A 32 -8.09 1.69 -2.00
N GLU A 33 -7.94 1.01 -3.13
CA GLU A 33 -8.00 -0.45 -3.18
C GLU A 33 -6.88 -1.10 -2.36
N LEU A 34 -5.66 -0.57 -2.44
CA LEU A 34 -4.53 -1.06 -1.64
C LEU A 34 -4.78 -0.86 -0.14
N ASP A 35 -5.34 0.27 0.26
CA ASP A 35 -5.72 0.55 1.65
C ASP A 35 -6.74 -0.48 2.17
N GLU A 36 -7.78 -0.76 1.38
CA GLU A 36 -8.80 -1.76 1.72
C GLU A 36 -8.22 -3.17 1.81
N ASP A 37 -7.37 -3.57 0.85
CA ASP A 37 -6.73 -4.88 0.88
C ASP A 37 -5.86 -5.00 2.13
N ILE A 38 -5.01 -4.01 2.43
CA ILE A 38 -4.18 -4.02 3.64
C ILE A 38 -5.05 -4.05 4.90
N HIS A 39 -6.16 -3.30 4.94
CA HIS A 39 -7.11 -3.33 6.05
C HIS A 39 -7.64 -4.75 6.31
N ARG A 40 -7.94 -5.51 5.25
CA ARG A 40 -8.29 -6.94 5.37
C ARG A 40 -7.11 -7.79 5.85
N LEU A 41 -5.89 -7.53 5.36
CA LEU A 41 -4.70 -8.25 5.81
C LEU A 41 -4.40 -8.06 7.31
N VAL A 42 -4.73 -6.89 7.85
CA VAL A 42 -4.51 -6.54 9.27
C VAL A 42 -5.75 -6.76 10.13
N ALA A 43 -6.85 -7.26 9.57
CA ALA A 43 -8.06 -7.56 10.31
C ALA A 43 -7.85 -8.84 11.15
N PRO A 44 -8.10 -8.80 12.47
CA PRO A 44 -7.84 -9.94 13.36
C PRO A 44 -8.84 -11.11 13.20
N GLU A 45 -9.90 -10.93 12.40
CA GLU A 45 -11.03 -11.84 12.29
C GLU A 45 -11.08 -12.61 10.95
N GLU A 46 -10.27 -12.23 9.97
CA GLU A 46 -10.24 -12.87 8.65
C GLU A 46 -8.98 -13.74 8.48
N GLU A 47 -9.17 -14.97 8.00
CA GLU A 47 -8.06 -15.83 7.56
C GLU A 47 -7.48 -15.22 6.28
N THR A 48 -6.45 -14.40 6.43
CA THR A 48 -5.79 -13.75 5.31
C THR A 48 -5.16 -14.79 4.39
N GLY A 49 -5.61 -14.84 3.14
CA GLY A 49 -5.08 -15.76 2.14
C GLY A 49 -3.75 -15.27 1.57
N ALA A 50 -2.94 -16.20 1.06
CA ALA A 50 -1.76 -15.85 0.28
C ALA A 50 -2.12 -15.03 -0.99
N ASP A 51 -3.33 -15.23 -1.51
CA ASP A 51 -3.88 -14.50 -2.67
C ASP A 51 -4.12 -13.01 -2.34
N ASP A 52 -4.66 -12.72 -1.14
CA ASP A 52 -4.86 -11.34 -0.68
C ASP A 52 -3.53 -10.60 -0.51
N ILE A 53 -2.51 -11.27 0.05
CA ILE A 53 -1.17 -10.71 0.22
C ILE A 53 -0.53 -10.44 -1.14
N GLU A 54 -0.67 -11.37 -2.10
CA GLU A 54 -0.14 -11.21 -3.45
C GLU A 54 -0.82 -10.06 -4.19
N SER A 55 -2.15 -9.98 -4.14
CA SER A 55 -2.94 -8.89 -4.72
C SER A 55 -2.51 -7.51 -4.18
N ALA A 56 -2.42 -7.36 -2.86
CA ALA A 56 -1.96 -6.13 -2.23
C ALA A 56 -0.52 -5.78 -2.66
N ARG A 57 0.36 -6.78 -2.77
CA ARG A 57 1.76 -6.59 -3.18
C ARG A 57 1.86 -6.12 -4.63
N ASP A 58 1.09 -6.69 -5.55
CA ASP A 58 1.12 -6.29 -6.96
C ASP A 58 0.53 -4.88 -7.17
N LYS A 59 -0.54 -4.52 -6.45
CA LYS A 59 -1.06 -3.14 -6.46
C LYS A 59 -0.04 -2.13 -5.93
N ALA A 60 0.64 -2.46 -4.82
CA ALA A 60 1.69 -1.61 -4.27
C ALA A 60 2.86 -1.42 -5.24
N ARG A 61 3.27 -2.46 -5.98
CA ARG A 61 4.29 -2.35 -7.06
C ARG A 61 3.81 -1.48 -8.22
N GLU A 62 2.55 -1.60 -8.61
CA GLU A 62 1.99 -0.79 -9.69
C GLU A 62 1.99 0.70 -9.32
N LEU A 63 1.57 1.02 -8.09
CA LEU A 63 1.64 2.38 -7.55
C LEU A 63 3.08 2.87 -7.44
N GLN A 64 4.00 2.02 -6.95
CA GLN A 64 5.43 2.33 -6.89
C GLN A 64 5.96 2.79 -8.26
N ALA A 65 5.63 2.06 -9.34
CA ALA A 65 6.06 2.39 -10.70
C ALA A 65 5.48 3.72 -11.20
N ARG A 66 4.19 3.99 -10.94
CA ARG A 66 3.55 5.26 -11.30
C ARG A 66 4.18 6.45 -10.58
N PHE A 67 4.40 6.31 -9.28
CA PHE A 67 4.94 7.38 -8.45
C PHE A 67 6.45 7.58 -8.59
N GLN A 68 7.20 6.63 -9.17
CA GLN A 68 8.65 6.75 -9.36
C GLN A 68 9.05 8.02 -10.15
N ALA A 69 8.24 8.42 -11.13
CA ALA A 69 8.53 9.58 -11.96
C ALA A 69 7.98 10.89 -11.37
N GLU A 70 6.81 10.84 -10.73
CA GLU A 70 6.04 12.03 -10.35
C GLU A 70 6.18 12.37 -8.86
N HIS A 71 6.28 11.36 -7.98
CA HIS A 71 6.34 11.54 -6.53
C HIS A 71 7.33 10.55 -5.89
N PRO A 72 8.64 10.85 -5.92
CA PRO A 72 9.67 9.96 -5.36
C PRO A 72 9.52 9.72 -3.85
N VAL A 73 8.84 10.63 -3.13
CA VAL A 73 8.49 10.44 -1.72
C VAL A 73 7.42 9.35 -1.57
N ALA A 74 6.36 9.38 -2.39
CA ALA A 74 5.31 8.35 -2.38
C ALA A 74 5.85 6.99 -2.84
N GLU A 75 6.72 6.95 -3.86
CA GLU A 75 7.39 5.71 -4.32
C GLU A 75 8.09 4.99 -3.18
N ARG A 76 8.79 5.73 -2.32
CA ARG A 76 9.51 5.17 -1.18
C ARG A 76 8.56 4.45 -0.21
N PHE A 77 7.40 5.03 0.08
CA PHE A 77 6.40 4.40 0.94
C PHE A 77 5.84 3.12 0.31
N PHE A 78 5.52 3.12 -0.99
CA PHE A 78 5.07 1.90 -1.68
C PHE A 78 6.13 0.80 -1.69
N ARG A 79 7.40 1.17 -1.88
CA ARG A 79 8.51 0.21 -1.77
C ARG A 79 8.56 -0.43 -0.38
N GLU A 80 8.44 0.35 0.69
CA GLU A 80 8.42 -0.20 2.05
C GLU A 80 7.19 -1.09 2.28
N ILE A 81 6.02 -0.72 1.77
CA ILE A 81 4.81 -1.54 1.80
C ILE A 81 5.05 -2.90 1.11
N VAL A 82 5.64 -2.90 -0.09
CA VAL A 82 5.98 -4.14 -0.83
C VAL A 82 6.95 -5.02 -0.04
N GLU A 83 7.95 -4.43 0.61
CA GLU A 83 8.91 -5.16 1.43
C GLU A 83 8.26 -5.80 2.66
N VAL A 84 7.37 -5.06 3.34
CA VAL A 84 6.61 -5.58 4.49
C VAL A 84 5.69 -6.73 4.06
N LEU A 85 4.90 -6.53 3.00
CA LEU A 85 4.02 -7.58 2.46
C LEU A 85 4.81 -8.83 2.03
N SER A 86 6.01 -8.63 1.50
CA SER A 86 6.91 -9.74 1.14
C SER A 86 7.38 -10.51 2.37
N LYS A 87 7.63 -9.86 3.52
CA LYS A 87 7.99 -10.53 4.77
C LYS A 87 6.84 -11.32 5.38
N VAL A 88 5.60 -10.86 5.21
CA VAL A 88 4.41 -11.53 5.77
C VAL A 88 4.04 -12.81 5.01
N GLY A 89 4.34 -12.87 3.70
CA GLY A 89 4.03 -14.02 2.85
C GLY A 89 5.16 -15.05 2.67
N ILE A 90 6.23 -15.00 3.46
CA ILE A 90 7.36 -15.98 3.47
C ILE A 90 7.20 -16.97 4.62
#